data_AF-A0A661S5P9-F1
#
_entry.id   AF-A0A661S5P9-F1
#
_cell.length_a   1.000
_cell.length_b   1.000
_cell.length_c   1.000
_cell.angle_alpha   90.00
_cell.angle_beta   90.00
_cell.angle_gamma   90.00
#
_symmetry.space_group_name_H-M   'P 1'
#
loop_
_entity.id
_entity.type
_entity.pdbx_description
1 polymer ?
#
loop_
_entity_poly.entity_id
_entity_poly.type
_entity_poly.pdbx_seq_one_letter_code
_entity_poly.pdbx_strand_id
1 'polypeptide(L)' 'MIKDFKCKETKSIFNGLFSKKLPQDIHRLAERKLIMLHRAAK' A
#
# COMPACT_ATOMS: atom_id res chain seq x y z
N MET A 1 2.69 8.29 -9.71
CA MET A 1 3.85 7.44 -9.45
C MET A 1 4.36 7.64 -8.03
N ILE A 2 4.11 6.67 -7.14
CA ILE A 2 4.67 6.69 -5.78
C ILE A 2 6.16 6.36 -5.86
N LYS A 3 7.01 7.17 -5.23
CA LYS A 3 8.48 7.03 -5.26
C LYS A 3 9.09 6.56 -3.95
N ASP A 4 8.47 6.89 -2.82
CA ASP A 4 8.96 6.56 -1.49
C ASP A 4 7.79 6.30 -0.52
N PHE A 5 8.09 5.63 0.60
CA PHE A 5 7.16 5.33 1.67
C PHE A 5 7.80 5.66 3.03
N LYS A 6 7.20 6.60 3.76
CA LYS A 6 7.58 6.91 5.15
C LYS A 6 7.42 5.71 6.10
N CYS A 7 6.48 4.82 5.81
CA CYS A 7 6.09 3.71 6.68
C CYS A 7 6.35 2.37 6.00
N LYS A 8 7.08 1.48 6.70
CA LYS A 8 7.44 0.14 6.21
C LYS A 8 6.22 -0.70 5.90
N GLU A 9 5.19 -0.62 6.74
CA GLU A 9 3.95 -1.39 6.61
C GLU A 9 3.15 -0.96 5.38
N THR A 10 3.16 0.33 5.04
CA THR A 10 2.53 0.84 3.82
C THR A 10 3.26 0.34 2.57
N LYS A 11 4.60 0.31 2.61
CA LYS A 11 5.43 -0.30 1.55
C LYS A 11 5.16 -1.79 1.39
N SER A 12 5.04 -2.53 2.50
CA SER A 12 4.66 -3.94 2.48
C SER A 12 3.31 -4.16 1.80
N ILE A 13 2.28 -3.40 2.18
CA ILE A 13 0.95 -3.47 1.54
C ILE A 13 1.04 -3.18 0.03
N PHE A 14 1.78 -2.14 -0.37
CA PHE A 14 1.94 -1.81 -1.79
C PHE A 14 2.62 -2.93 -2.58
N ASN A 15 3.49 -3.69 -1.94
CA ASN A 15 4.18 -4.84 -2.53
C ASN A 15 3.37 -6.15 -2.44
N GLY A 16 2.11 -6.11 -1.99
CA GLY A 16 1.26 -7.30 -1.80
C GLY A 16 1.68 -8.17 -0.60
N LEU A 17 2.50 -7.63 0.31
CA LEU A 17 2.95 -8.34 1.50
C LEU A 17 2.04 -8.04 2.69
N PHE A 18 1.74 -9.10 3.44
CA PHE A 18 0.96 -8.97 4.68
C PHE A 18 1.80 -8.36 5.80
N SER A 19 1.20 -7.43 6.55
CA SER A 19 1.75 -6.84 7.77
C SER A 19 0.89 -7.17 8.98
N LYS A 20 1.52 -7.77 9.99
CA LYS A 20 0.87 -8.12 11.27
C LYS A 20 0.44 -6.90 12.10
N LYS A 21 0.94 -5.70 11.77
CA LYS A 21 0.60 -4.46 12.48
C LYS A 21 -0.70 -3.82 12.01
N LEU A 22 -1.22 -4.23 10.85
CA LEU A 22 -2.43 -3.68 10.27
C LEU A 22 -3.53 -4.75 10.21
N PRO A 23 -4.79 -4.41 10.52
CA PRO A 23 -5.93 -5.31 10.38
C PRO A 23 -6.11 -5.80 8.94
N GLN A 24 -6.45 -7.08 8.74
CA GLN A 24 -6.56 -7.77 7.44
C GLN A 24 -7.45 -7.02 6.43
N ASP A 25 -8.57 -6.49 6.92
CA ASP A 25 -9.56 -5.71 6.19
C ASP A 25 -8.98 -4.42 5.58
N ILE A 26 -8.01 -3.79 6.25
CA ILE A 26 -7.35 -2.58 5.76
C ILE A 26 -6.35 -2.89 4.64
N HIS A 27 -5.67 -4.05 4.64
CA HIS A 27 -4.65 -4.37 3.63
C HIS A 27 -5.17 -4.26 2.21
N ARG A 28 -6.29 -4.93 1.93
CA ARG A 28 -6.87 -5.00 0.58
C ARG A 28 -7.38 -3.65 0.10
N LEU A 29 -7.96 -2.86 1.01
CA LEU A 29 -8.44 -1.52 0.69
C LEU A 29 -7.26 -0.56 0.43
N ALA A 30 -6.23 -0.61 1.28
CA ALA A 30 -5.04 0.21 1.17
C ALA A 30 -4.25 -0.11 -0.11
N GLU A 31 -4.03 -1.39 -0.41
CA GLU A 31 -3.35 -1.84 -1.63
C GLU A 31 -4.03 -1.27 -2.88
N ARG A 32 -5.36 -1.44 -3.01
CA ARG A 32 -6.13 -0.91 -4.15
C ARG A 32 -5.96 0.60 -4.29
N LYS A 33 -6.09 1.36 -3.19
CA LYS A 33 -5.95 2.82 -3.20
C LYS A 33 -4.53 3.26 -3.58
N LEU A 34 -3.51 2.58 -3.06
CA LEU A 34 -2.11 2.89 -3.39
C LEU A 34 -1.80 2.61 -4.86
N ILE A 35 -2.31 1.50 -5.42
CA ILE A 35 -2.19 1.20 -6.85
C ILE A 35 -2.88 2.27 -7.69
N MET A 36 -4.10 2.68 -7.32
CA MET A 36 -4.82 3.76 -8.01
C MET A 36 -4.01 5.06 -8.01
N LEU A 37 -3.50 5.51 -6.86
CA LEU A 37 -2.67 6.71 -6.75
C LEU A 37 -1.37 6.59 -7.56
N HIS A 38 -0.73 5.42 -7.52
CA HIS A 38 0.49 5.17 -8.28
C HIS A 38 0.25 5.33 -9.79
N ARG A 39 -0.87 4.77 -10.28
CA ARG A 39 -1.27 4.81 -11.70
C ARG A 39 -1.84 6.15 -12.14
N ALA A 40 -2.57 6.87 -11.29
CA ALA A 40 -3.17 8.16 -11.64
C ALA A 40 -2.13 9.26 -11.88
N ALA A 41 -0.98 9.15 -11.21
CA ALA A 41 0.15 10.05 -11.43
C ALA A 41 1.22 9.40 -12.34
N LYS A 42 0.83 8.46 -13.21
CA LYS A 42 1.59 8.03 -14.39
C LYS A 42 1.11 8.86 -15.56
#